data_AF-A0A2N2SMM3-F1
#
_entry.id   AF-A0A2N2SMM3-F1
#
_cell.length_a   1.000
_cell.length_b   1.000
_cell.length_c   1.000
_cell.angle_alpha   90.00
_cell.angle_beta   90.00
_cell.angle_gamma   90.00
#
_symmetry.space_group_name_H-M   'P 1'
#
loop_
_entity.id
_entity.type
_entity.pdbx_description
1 polymer ?
#
loop_
_entity_poly.entity_id
_entity_poly.type
_entity_poly.pdbx_seq_one_letter_code
_entity_poly.pdbx_strand_id
1 'polypeptide(L)'
;MPHIPLKLPRGPVMIDVAGTRITDEERERLCDPLVGGVILFARNFAGSDQLAALTAEIRGLRDPALIIAVDHEGGRVQRFRTDGFTRLPAMRTLGQLWEHDHLHALDAARATGYVLAAELLA
;
A
#
# COMPACT_ATOMS: atom_id res chain seq x y z
N MET A 1 -5.72 -27.61 1.62
CA MET A 1 -7.17 -27.33 1.80
C MET A 1 -7.35 -25.84 1.51
N PRO A 2 -8.19 -25.43 0.56
CA PRO A 2 -8.46 -24.01 0.36
C PRO A 2 -9.08 -23.44 1.65
N HIS A 3 -8.46 -22.41 2.22
CA HIS A 3 -8.98 -21.73 3.39
C HIS A 3 -10.20 -20.89 2.95
N ILE A 4 -11.37 -21.20 3.48
CA ILE A 4 -12.57 -20.41 3.21
C ILE A 4 -12.42 -19.09 3.99
N PRO A 5 -12.47 -17.92 3.33
CA PRO A 5 -12.34 -16.64 4.02
C PRO A 5 -13.48 -16.44 5.00
N LEU A 6 -13.17 -15.87 6.16
CA LEU A 6 -14.17 -15.56 7.18
C LEU A 6 -15.07 -14.43 6.70
N LYS A 7 -16.40 -14.61 6.80
CA LYS A 7 -17.37 -13.57 6.45
C LYS A 7 -17.54 -12.59 7.60
N LEU A 8 -16.86 -11.44 7.54
CA LEU A 8 -16.98 -10.38 8.53
C LEU A 8 -16.92 -9.01 7.86
N PRO A 9 -17.80 -8.05 8.22
CA PRO A 9 -17.66 -6.67 7.76
C PRO A 9 -16.32 -6.09 8.23
N ARG A 10 -15.84 -5.07 7.51
CA ARG A 10 -14.62 -4.34 7.92
C ARG A 10 -14.91 -3.57 9.20
N GLY A 11 -14.12 -3.81 10.24
CA GLY A 11 -14.18 -3.04 11.47
C GLY A 11 -13.56 -1.66 11.34
N PRO A 12 -13.61 -0.83 12.40
CA PRO A 12 -13.16 0.57 12.34
C PRO A 12 -11.65 0.74 12.53
N VAL A 13 -10.89 -0.33 12.82
CA VAL A 13 -9.47 -0.24 13.16
C VAL A 13 -8.60 -0.64 11.96
N MET A 14 -7.60 0.18 11.68
CA MET A 14 -6.48 -0.15 10.80
C MET A 14 -5.26 -0.47 11.68
N ILE A 15 -4.63 -1.62 11.44
CA ILE A 15 -3.44 -2.08 12.15
C ILE A 15 -2.27 -2.30 11.20
N ASP A 16 -1.12 -2.72 11.70
CA ASP A 16 0.01 -3.13 10.87
C ASP A 16 0.43 -4.58 11.13
N VAL A 17 1.44 -5.02 10.38
CA VAL A 17 2.14 -6.29 10.58
C VAL A 17 3.64 -6.03 10.78
N ALA A 18 4.29 -6.93 11.49
CA ALA A 18 5.65 -6.73 11.98
C ALA A 18 6.70 -6.81 10.85
N GLY A 19 6.53 -7.73 9.90
CA GLY A 19 7.54 -8.03 8.88
C GLY A 19 6.99 -8.28 7.48
N THR A 20 7.73 -9.06 6.69
CA THR A 20 7.45 -9.33 5.27
C THR A 20 6.51 -10.52 5.05
N ARG A 21 6.11 -11.20 6.12
CA ARG A 21 5.16 -12.31 6.14
C ARG A 21 4.33 -12.19 7.41
N ILE A 22 3.06 -12.58 7.36
CA ILE A 22 2.25 -12.65 8.57
C ILE A 22 2.59 -13.91 9.36
N THR A 23 2.62 -13.77 10.67
CA THR A 23 2.68 -14.89 11.61
C THR A 23 1.28 -15.47 11.87
N ASP A 24 1.19 -16.64 12.50
CA ASP A 24 -0.10 -17.20 12.89
C ASP A 24 -0.84 -16.31 13.92
N GLU A 25 -0.11 -15.67 14.84
CA GLU A 25 -0.69 -14.69 15.77
C GLU A 25 -1.26 -13.46 15.04
N GLU A 26 -0.55 -12.94 14.05
CA GLU A 26 -1.06 -11.83 13.23
C GLU A 26 -2.24 -12.27 12.38
N ARG A 27 -2.26 -13.51 11.89
CA ARG A 27 -3.41 -14.07 11.18
C ARG A 27 -4.65 -14.06 12.06
N GLU A 28 -4.54 -14.48 13.31
CA GLU A 28 -5.63 -14.41 14.29
C GLU A 28 -6.07 -12.97 14.54
N ARG A 29 -5.11 -12.06 14.78
CA ARG A 29 -5.37 -10.64 15.02
C ARG A 29 -6.07 -9.96 13.83
N LEU A 30 -5.69 -10.28 12.60
CA LEU A 30 -6.32 -9.75 11.38
C LEU A 30 -7.77 -10.27 11.19
N CYS A 31 -8.10 -11.38 11.83
CA CYS A 31 -9.45 -11.95 11.86
C CYS A 31 -10.36 -11.34 12.95
N ASP A 32 -9.85 -10.44 13.80
CA ASP A 32 -10.66 -9.75 14.80
C ASP A 32 -11.76 -8.88 14.14
N PRO A 33 -13.02 -8.94 14.62
CA PRO A 33 -14.13 -8.17 14.05
C PRO A 33 -13.89 -6.64 13.99
N LEU A 34 -13.06 -6.08 14.86
CA LEU A 34 -12.75 -4.65 14.89
C LEU A 34 -11.71 -4.24 13.84
N VAL A 35 -10.99 -5.18 13.24
CA VAL A 35 -10.02 -4.89 12.19
C VAL A 35 -10.73 -4.76 10.85
N GLY A 36 -10.42 -3.68 10.13
CA GLY A 36 -10.94 -3.39 8.78
C GLY A 36 -9.86 -3.12 7.73
N GLY A 37 -8.61 -2.91 8.15
CA GLY A 37 -7.52 -2.66 7.23
C GLY A 37 -6.12 -2.86 7.83
N VAL A 38 -5.15 -2.86 6.93
CA VAL A 38 -3.72 -2.97 7.20
C VAL A 38 -3.00 -1.80 6.55
N ILE A 39 -2.13 -1.11 7.31
CA ILE A 39 -1.15 -0.17 6.76
C ILE A 39 0.22 -0.81 6.69
N LEU A 40 0.88 -0.69 5.53
CA LEU A 40 2.22 -1.21 5.30
C LEU A 40 3.29 -0.11 5.42
N PHE A 41 4.46 -0.51 5.90
CA PHE A 41 5.64 0.33 6.06
C PHE A 41 6.83 -0.23 5.28
N ALA A 42 7.94 0.50 5.29
CA ALA A 42 9.17 0.08 4.61
C ALA A 42 9.68 -1.29 5.10
N ARG A 43 9.49 -1.63 6.39
CA ARG A 43 9.88 -2.93 6.96
C ARG A 43 9.09 -4.13 6.41
N ASN A 44 7.97 -3.88 5.74
CA ASN A 44 7.10 -4.92 5.17
C ASN A 44 7.46 -5.25 3.71
N PHE A 45 8.48 -4.58 3.14
CA PHE A 45 8.88 -4.70 1.75
C PHE A 45 10.31 -5.20 1.59
N ALA A 46 10.46 -6.32 0.89
CA ALA A 46 11.73 -6.89 0.45
C ALA A 46 11.82 -7.07 -1.08
N GLY A 47 10.70 -6.91 -1.79
CA GLY A 47 10.58 -7.04 -3.25
C GLY A 47 9.12 -7.20 -3.67
N SER A 48 8.83 -6.99 -4.94
CA SER A 48 7.47 -6.95 -5.51
C SER A 48 6.77 -8.31 -5.39
N ASP A 49 7.45 -9.41 -5.69
CA ASP A 49 6.89 -10.77 -5.53
C ASP A 49 6.54 -11.09 -4.07
N GLN A 50 7.40 -10.66 -3.13
CA GLN A 50 7.13 -10.84 -1.71
C GLN A 50 5.95 -9.98 -1.24
N LEU A 51 5.85 -8.73 -1.70
CA LEU A 51 4.74 -7.85 -1.37
C LEU A 51 3.41 -8.39 -1.93
N ALA A 52 3.41 -8.89 -3.16
CA ALA A 52 2.26 -9.54 -3.77
C ALA A 52 1.81 -10.76 -2.93
N ALA A 53 2.74 -11.60 -2.48
CA ALA A 53 2.42 -12.73 -1.62
C ALA A 53 1.83 -12.30 -0.26
N LEU A 54 2.43 -11.30 0.39
CA LEU A 54 1.95 -10.76 1.67
C LEU A 54 0.52 -10.20 1.54
N THR A 55 0.27 -9.39 0.52
CA THR A 55 -1.04 -8.75 0.30
C THR A 55 -2.10 -9.76 -0.12
N ALA A 56 -1.75 -10.76 -0.93
CA ALA A 56 -2.65 -11.86 -1.28
C ALA A 56 -3.05 -12.69 -0.05
N GLU A 57 -2.09 -12.99 0.83
CA GLU A 57 -2.37 -13.71 2.07
C GLU A 57 -3.32 -12.92 2.98
N ILE A 58 -3.05 -11.63 3.22
CA ILE A 58 -3.92 -10.74 4.02
C ILE A 58 -5.34 -10.65 3.43
N ARG A 59 -5.46 -10.49 2.11
CA ARG A 59 -6.77 -10.42 1.42
C ARG A 59 -7.54 -11.75 1.49
N GLY A 60 -6.83 -12.87 1.54
CA GLY A 60 -7.41 -14.21 1.60
C GLY A 60 -8.01 -14.60 2.97
N LEU A 61 -7.74 -13.83 4.04
CA LEU A 61 -8.24 -14.16 5.38
C LEU A 61 -9.75 -13.95 5.54
N ARG A 62 -10.32 -12.93 4.87
CA ARG A 62 -11.67 -12.43 5.13
C ARG A 62 -12.41 -11.99 3.87
N ASP A 63 -13.73 -12.03 3.94
CA ASP A 63 -14.65 -11.50 2.95
C ASP A 63 -15.69 -10.56 3.62
N PRO A 64 -15.76 -9.26 3.26
CA PRO A 64 -14.89 -8.56 2.31
C PRO A 64 -13.43 -8.48 2.77
N ALA A 65 -12.50 -8.53 1.81
CA ALA A 65 -11.07 -8.41 2.10
C ALA A 65 -10.73 -7.11 2.84
N LEU A 66 -9.75 -7.18 3.74
CA LEU A 66 -9.21 -6.01 4.45
C LEU A 66 -8.68 -4.97 3.44
N ILE A 67 -8.86 -3.69 3.77
CA ILE A 67 -8.20 -2.60 3.02
C ILE A 67 -6.70 -2.66 3.28
N ILE A 68 -5.88 -2.49 2.26
CA ILE A 68 -4.43 -2.39 2.40
C ILE A 68 -4.01 -1.00 1.92
N ALA A 69 -3.26 -0.29 2.76
CA ALA A 69 -2.79 1.07 2.51
C ALA A 69 -1.28 1.22 2.77
N VAL A 70 -0.68 2.28 2.23
CA VAL A 70 0.74 2.63 2.43
C VAL A 70 0.95 4.12 2.21
N ASP A 71 1.91 4.72 2.93
CA ASP A 71 2.32 6.11 2.69
C ASP A 71 3.27 6.21 1.49
N HIS A 72 2.72 6.51 0.31
CA HIS A 72 3.47 6.57 -0.95
C HIS A 72 3.32 7.94 -1.62
N GLU A 73 3.60 9.02 -0.90
CA GLU A 73 3.45 10.40 -1.40
C GLU A 73 4.50 10.80 -2.45
N GLY A 74 5.73 10.33 -2.30
CA GLY A 74 6.90 10.73 -3.06
C GLY A 74 7.93 11.53 -2.25
N GLY A 75 9.15 11.66 -2.81
CA GLY A 75 10.28 12.27 -2.13
C GLY A 75 10.64 11.55 -0.82
N ARG A 76 10.51 12.24 0.32
CA ARG A 76 10.89 11.70 1.63
C ARG A 76 9.90 10.66 2.17
N VAL A 77 8.65 10.68 1.72
CA VAL A 77 7.59 9.75 2.17
C VAL A 77 7.23 8.82 1.01
N GLN A 78 7.98 7.74 0.91
CA GLN A 78 7.75 6.69 -0.08
C GLN A 78 8.32 5.40 0.50
N ARG A 79 7.48 4.42 0.84
CA ARG A 79 7.93 3.20 1.53
C ARG A 79 8.67 2.24 0.59
N PHE A 80 8.19 2.07 -0.64
CA PHE A 80 8.78 1.17 -1.63
C PHE A 80 9.55 1.97 -2.67
N ARG A 81 10.86 1.73 -2.80
CA ARG A 81 11.79 2.56 -3.60
C ARG A 81 12.77 1.77 -4.47
N THR A 82 12.66 0.45 -4.43
CA THR A 82 13.57 -0.51 -5.07
C THR A 82 12.75 -1.53 -5.82
N ASP A 83 13.41 -2.42 -6.57
CA ASP A 83 12.76 -3.52 -7.28
C ASP A 83 11.67 -3.06 -8.28
N GLY A 84 12.00 -2.01 -9.05
CA GLY A 84 11.14 -1.49 -10.11
C GLY A 84 10.29 -0.29 -9.72
N PHE A 85 10.09 0.00 -8.43
CA PHE A 85 9.34 1.19 -8.01
C PHE A 85 10.02 2.49 -8.44
N THR A 86 9.27 3.35 -9.14
CA THR A 86 9.72 4.66 -9.56
C THR A 86 9.95 5.56 -8.34
N ARG A 87 11.08 6.28 -8.32
CA ARG A 87 11.33 7.31 -7.30
C ARG A 87 10.51 8.54 -7.63
N LEU A 88 9.38 8.71 -6.94
CA LEU A 88 8.49 9.83 -7.18
C LEU A 88 9.08 11.14 -6.63
N PRO A 89 8.86 12.28 -7.29
CA PRO A 89 9.32 13.57 -6.79
C PRO A 89 8.60 13.92 -5.47
N ALA A 90 9.19 14.83 -4.69
CA ALA A 90 8.44 15.44 -3.59
C ALA A 90 7.32 16.31 -4.17
N MET A 91 6.13 16.34 -3.54
CA MET A 91 5.01 17.15 -4.04
C MET A 91 5.33 18.65 -4.17
N ARG A 92 6.29 19.17 -3.38
CA ARG A 92 6.83 20.53 -3.54
C ARG A 92 7.40 20.80 -4.93
N THR A 93 8.01 19.81 -5.57
CA THR A 93 8.57 19.94 -6.93
C THR A 93 7.48 20.24 -7.95
N LEU A 94 6.28 19.67 -7.80
CA LEU A 94 5.14 19.98 -8.65
C LEU A 94 4.64 21.42 -8.44
N GLY A 95 4.65 21.91 -7.19
CA GLY A 95 4.35 23.31 -6.88
C GLY A 95 5.35 24.30 -7.47
N GLN A 96 6.65 23.96 -7.44
CA GLN A 96 7.69 24.76 -8.10
C GLN A 96 7.53 24.78 -9.62
N LEU A 97 7.19 23.63 -10.23
CA LEU A 97 6.89 23.57 -11.65
C LEU A 97 5.68 24.43 -11.99
N TRP A 98 4.64 24.41 -11.14
CA TRP A 98 3.46 25.24 -11.31
C TRP A 98 3.80 26.72 -11.35
N GLU A 99 4.73 27.22 -10.55
CA GLU A 99 5.13 28.65 -10.57
C GLU A 99 5.67 29.11 -11.94
N HIS A 100 6.16 28.19 -12.77
CA HIS A 100 6.80 28.48 -14.05
C HIS A 100 5.95 28.04 -15.27
N ASP A 101 5.28 26.89 -15.17
CA ASP A 101 4.48 26.30 -16.26
C ASP A 101 3.30 25.49 -15.68
N HIS A 102 2.13 26.11 -15.64
CA HIS A 102 0.92 25.52 -15.05
C HIS A 102 0.42 24.28 -15.80
N LEU A 103 0.48 24.28 -17.14
CA LEU A 103 -0.04 23.18 -17.94
C LEU A 103 0.86 21.95 -17.77
N HIS A 104 2.17 22.15 -17.83
CA HIS A 104 3.12 21.08 -17.58
C HIS A 104 3.04 20.56 -16.15
N ALA A 105 2.82 21.43 -15.16
CA ALA A 105 2.63 20.99 -13.77
C ALA A 105 1.41 20.08 -13.59
N LEU A 106 0.29 20.38 -14.26
CA LEU A 106 -0.90 19.53 -14.23
C LEU A 106 -0.64 18.15 -14.84
N ASP A 107 0.04 18.11 -15.98
CA ASP A 107 0.38 16.85 -16.64
C ASP A 107 1.37 16.03 -15.81
N ALA A 108 2.38 16.68 -15.22
CA ALA A 108 3.33 16.05 -14.32
C ALA A 108 2.65 15.50 -13.04
N ALA A 109 1.70 16.23 -12.47
CA ALA A 109 0.92 15.78 -11.32
C ALA A 109 0.06 14.55 -11.67
N ARG A 110 -0.62 14.57 -12.82
CA ARG A 110 -1.41 13.43 -13.31
C ARG A 110 -0.53 12.20 -13.57
N ALA A 111 0.61 12.39 -14.23
CA ALA A 111 1.57 11.31 -14.49
C ALA A 111 2.13 10.73 -13.18
N THR A 112 2.45 11.58 -12.20
CA THR A 112 2.91 11.15 -10.87
C THR A 112 1.86 10.30 -10.17
N GLY A 113 0.60 10.74 -10.14
CA GLY A 113 -0.50 9.98 -9.55
C GLY A 113 -0.76 8.66 -10.27
N TYR A 114 -0.65 8.64 -11.60
CA TYR A 114 -0.80 7.43 -12.40
C TYR A 114 0.28 6.39 -12.07
N VAL A 115 1.56 6.77 -12.11
CA VAL A 115 2.68 5.86 -11.82
C VAL A 115 2.60 5.36 -10.38
N LEU A 116 2.34 6.25 -9.42
CA LEU A 116 2.14 5.91 -8.00
C LEU A 116 1.09 4.81 -7.83
N ALA A 117 -0.09 4.99 -8.41
CA ALA A 117 -1.19 4.06 -8.26
C ALA A 117 -0.98 2.77 -9.05
N ALA A 118 -0.49 2.86 -10.28
CA ALA A 118 -0.28 1.70 -11.16
C ALA A 118 0.75 0.72 -10.59
N GLU A 119 1.87 1.23 -10.07
CA GLU A 119 2.91 0.37 -9.46
C GLU A 119 2.44 -0.28 -8.15
N LEU A 120 1.55 0.36 -7.38
CA LEU A 120 0.98 -0.22 -6.17
C LEU A 120 -0.12 -1.26 -6.43
N LEU A 121 -0.76 -1.21 -7.60
CA LEU A 121 -1.84 -2.12 -7.99
C LEU A 121 -1.35 -3.38 -8.72
N ALA A 122 -0.14 -3.34 -9.27
CA ALA A 122 0.50 -4.44 -9.99
C ALA A 122 0.74 -5.66 -9.07
#